data_AF-A0A7I8XPJ1-F1
#
_entry.id   AF-A0A7I8XPJ1-F1
#
_cell.length_a   1.000
_cell.length_b   1.000
_cell.length_c   1.000
_cell.angle_alpha   90.00
_cell.angle_beta   90.00
_cell.angle_gamma   90.00
#
_symmetry.space_group_name_H-M   'P 1'
#
loop_
_entity.id
_entity.type
_entity.pdbx_description
1 polymer ?
#
loop_
_entity_poly.entity_id
_entity_poly.type
_entity_poly.pdbx_seq_one_letter_code
_entity_poly.pdbx_strand_id
1 'polypeptide(L)'
;MTGGAGSEECWSKTSDYFQISLLSQLRNFVNIEIGIAQWKRQNGQEMDWEAAREDTVAKMDAELPPDIEDEDGLTDLDLYSKVIGALVKAAHEQFDKNSSRETIVECPHGCEKSSDWFFWLFCTSAMFTLFLTGGIGFMVYILDYQSCDYVDLVQETQKQKKKKQAQAPK
;
A
#
# COMPACT_ATOMS: atom_id res chain seq x y z
N MET A 1 26.12 -41.17 31.10
CA MET A 1 25.89 -40.20 29.99
C MET A 1 24.50 -40.49 29.45
N THR A 2 23.49 -39.83 30.01
CA THR A 2 22.07 -40.02 29.67
C THR A 2 21.57 -38.71 29.06
N GLY A 3 21.52 -38.64 27.73
CA GLY A 3 21.17 -37.43 26.99
C GLY A 3 20.44 -37.72 25.69
N GLY A 4 19.39 -38.55 25.74
CA GLY A 4 18.67 -39.01 24.53
C GLY A 4 17.15 -38.85 24.52
N ALA A 5 16.48 -38.72 25.67
CA ALA A 5 15.01 -38.78 25.70
C ALA A 5 14.29 -37.43 25.47
N GLY A 6 14.93 -36.30 25.80
CA GLY A 6 14.29 -34.97 25.70
C GLY A 6 14.32 -34.34 24.31
N SER A 7 15.26 -34.74 23.46
CA SER A 7 15.43 -34.17 22.11
C SER A 7 14.42 -34.74 21.10
N GLU A 8 14.05 -36.02 21.22
CA GLU A 8 13.09 -36.66 20.30
C GLU A 8 11.65 -36.19 20.53
N GLU A 9 11.22 -36.03 21.80
CA GLU A 9 9.90 -35.48 22.11
C GLU A 9 9.75 -34.00 21.71
N CYS A 10 10.83 -33.22 21.84
CA CYS A 10 10.85 -31.82 21.41
C CYS A 10 10.77 -31.71 19.87
N TRP A 11 11.56 -32.51 19.15
CA TRP A 11 11.54 -32.56 17.69
C TRP A 11 10.18 -32.99 17.13
N SER A 12 9.57 -34.01 17.73
CA SER A 12 8.24 -34.50 17.36
C SER A 12 7.17 -33.42 17.51
N LYS A 13 7.13 -32.71 18.64
CA LYS A 13 6.17 -31.62 18.87
C LYS A 13 6.38 -30.44 17.93
N THR A 14 7.63 -30.11 17.61
CA THR A 14 7.94 -29.04 16.66
C THR A 14 7.48 -29.41 15.25
N SER A 15 7.70 -30.65 14.82
CA SER A 15 7.21 -31.17 13.53
C SER A 15 5.68 -31.10 13.45
N ASP A 16 4.98 -31.56 14.50
CA ASP A 16 3.52 -31.50 14.56
C ASP A 16 3.00 -30.06 14.45
N TYR A 17 3.66 -29.11 15.12
CA TYR A 17 3.30 -27.70 15.05
C TYR A 17 3.41 -27.16 13.62
N PHE A 18 4.53 -27.41 12.94
CA PHE A 18 4.72 -26.96 11.55
C PHE A 18 3.72 -27.62 10.60
N GLN A 19 3.43 -28.90 10.78
CA GLN A 19 2.44 -29.61 9.97
C GLN A 19 1.04 -29.01 10.14
N ILE A 20 0.61 -28.74 11.37
CA ILE A 20 -0.70 -28.13 11.64
C ILE A 20 -0.76 -26.71 11.06
N SER A 21 0.29 -25.92 11.25
CA SER A 21 0.36 -24.55 10.73
C SER A 21 0.28 -24.52 9.21
N LEU A 22 1.08 -25.36 8.54
CA LEU A 22 1.10 -25.47 7.08
C LEU A 22 -0.26 -25.94 6.54
N LEU A 23 -0.87 -26.97 7.15
CA LEU A 23 -2.21 -27.41 6.77
C LEU A 23 -3.27 -26.32 6.94
N SER A 24 -3.15 -25.49 7.98
CA SER A 24 -4.02 -24.34 8.21
C SER A 24 -3.90 -23.32 7.09
N GLN A 25 -2.68 -22.98 6.67
CA GLN A 25 -2.43 -22.06 5.55
C GLN A 25 -2.99 -22.60 4.23
N LEU A 26 -2.77 -23.89 3.93
CA LEU A 26 -3.30 -24.54 2.72
C LEU A 26 -4.83 -24.55 2.69
N ARG A 27 -5.48 -24.79 3.84
CA ARG A 27 -6.95 -24.72 3.94
C ARG A 27 -7.45 -23.30 3.74
N ASN A 28 -6.75 -22.30 4.27
CA ASN A 28 -7.10 -20.91 4.08
C ASN A 28 -7.00 -20.50 2.61
N PHE A 29 -5.94 -20.92 1.91
CA PHE A 29 -5.79 -20.72 0.47
C PHE A 29 -7.00 -21.29 -0.30
N VAL A 30 -7.35 -22.55 -0.06
CA VAL A 30 -8.52 -23.18 -0.71
C VAL A 30 -9.81 -22.40 -0.45
N ASN A 31 -10.04 -21.94 0.79
CA ASN A 31 -11.24 -21.17 1.12
C ASN A 31 -11.29 -19.82 0.39
N ILE A 32 -10.14 -19.14 0.24
CA ILE A 32 -10.05 -17.88 -0.49
C ILE A 32 -10.39 -18.09 -1.97
N GLU A 33 -9.81 -19.11 -2.61
CA GLU A 33 -10.09 -19.43 -4.02
C GLU A 33 -11.58 -19.75 -4.26
N ILE A 34 -12.21 -20.52 -3.35
CA ILE A 34 -13.66 -20.78 -3.40
C ILE A 34 -14.46 -19.48 -3.24
N GLY A 35 -14.07 -18.60 -2.31
CA GLY A 35 -14.72 -17.31 -2.10
C GLY A 35 -14.65 -16.41 -3.34
N ILE A 36 -13.49 -16.34 -4.00
CA ILE A 36 -13.31 -15.60 -5.26
C ILE A 36 -14.20 -16.19 -6.37
N ALA A 37 -14.24 -17.52 -6.49
CA ALA A 37 -15.10 -18.20 -7.46
C ALA A 37 -16.58 -17.87 -7.26
N GLN A 38 -17.04 -17.87 -6.00
CA GLN A 38 -18.42 -17.53 -5.63
C GLN A 38 -18.75 -16.07 -5.96
N TRP A 39 -17.86 -15.14 -5.62
CA TRP A 39 -18.03 -13.72 -5.94
C TRP A 39 -18.08 -13.50 -7.46
N LYS A 40 -17.20 -14.14 -8.25
CA LYS A 40 -17.24 -14.04 -9.72
C LYS A 40 -18.59 -14.53 -10.25
N ARG A 41 -19.07 -15.68 -9.75
CA ARG A 41 -20.36 -16.25 -10.16
C ARG A 41 -21.54 -15.34 -9.83
N GLN A 42 -21.56 -14.71 -8.65
CA GLN A 42 -22.58 -13.73 -8.29
C GLN A 42 -22.58 -12.51 -9.24
N ASN A 43 -21.42 -12.13 -9.76
CA ASN A 43 -21.25 -11.06 -10.73
C ASN A 43 -21.37 -11.51 -12.21
N GLY A 44 -21.84 -12.74 -12.45
CA GLY A 44 -22.05 -13.27 -13.81
C GLY A 44 -20.77 -13.63 -14.56
N GLN A 45 -19.64 -13.76 -13.86
CA GLN A 45 -18.36 -14.21 -14.40
C GLN A 45 -18.03 -15.63 -13.93
N GLU A 46 -17.38 -16.41 -14.79
CA GLU A 46 -16.86 -17.73 -14.41
C GLU A 46 -15.39 -17.62 -14.00
N MET A 47 -14.97 -18.48 -13.06
CA MET A 47 -13.58 -18.54 -12.65
C MET A 47 -12.79 -19.43 -13.60
N ASP A 48 -11.74 -18.88 -14.19
CA ASP A 48 -10.72 -19.67 -14.88
C ASP A 48 -9.72 -20.22 -13.86
N TRP A 49 -9.91 -21.50 -13.50
CA TRP A 49 -9.08 -22.19 -12.53
C TRP A 49 -7.65 -22.45 -13.03
N GLU A 50 -7.46 -22.60 -14.35
CA GLU A 50 -6.12 -22.80 -14.92
C GLU A 50 -5.32 -21.49 -14.89
N ALA A 51 -5.97 -20.37 -15.25
CA ALA A 51 -5.35 -19.05 -15.12
C ALA A 51 -5.04 -18.70 -13.65
N ALA A 52 -5.92 -19.05 -12.70
CA ALA A 52 -5.67 -18.86 -11.27
C ALA A 52 -4.45 -19.66 -10.78
N ARG A 53 -4.30 -20.91 -11.26
CA ARG A 53 -3.13 -21.73 -10.96
C ARG A 53 -1.85 -21.09 -11.50
N GLU A 54 -1.84 -20.71 -12.77
CA GLU A 54 -0.65 -20.12 -13.43
C GLU A 54 -0.23 -18.80 -12.78
N ASP A 55 -1.18 -17.92 -12.47
CA ASP A 55 -0.91 -16.65 -11.77
C ASP A 55 -0.32 -16.89 -10.37
N THR A 56 -0.84 -17.88 -9.63
CA THR A 56 -0.33 -18.20 -8.29
C THR A 56 1.08 -18.80 -8.35
N VAL A 57 1.35 -19.68 -9.31
CA VAL A 57 2.69 -20.24 -9.54
C VAL A 57 3.68 -19.12 -9.88
N ALA A 58 3.31 -18.23 -10.80
CA ALA A 58 4.16 -17.11 -11.20
C ALA A 58 4.47 -16.17 -10.02
N LYS A 59 3.51 -15.94 -9.12
CA LYS A 59 3.73 -15.13 -7.91
C LYS A 59 4.65 -15.82 -6.90
N MET A 60 4.50 -17.13 -6.71
CA MET A 60 5.41 -17.89 -5.82
C MET A 60 6.83 -17.96 -6.37
N ASP A 61 6.99 -18.05 -7.69
CA ASP A 61 8.30 -18.04 -8.36
C ASP A 61 8.98 -16.65 -8.29
N ALA A 62 8.18 -15.58 -8.33
CA ALA A 62 8.69 -14.21 -8.25
C ALA A 62 9.05 -13.77 -6.82
N GLU A 63 8.56 -14.47 -5.79
CA GLU A 63 8.85 -14.14 -4.40
C GLU A 63 10.28 -14.63 -4.07
N LEU A 64 11.22 -13.68 -4.00
CA LEU A 64 12.57 -13.96 -3.53
C LEU A 64 12.51 -14.24 -2.02
N PRO A 65 12.92 -15.43 -1.55
CA PRO A 65 12.95 -15.68 -0.13
C PRO A 65 13.85 -14.65 0.56
N PRO A 66 13.49 -14.17 1.76
CA PRO A 66 14.38 -13.33 2.54
C PRO A 66 15.71 -14.07 2.72
N ASP A 67 16.81 -13.35 2.53
CA ASP A 67 18.22 -13.81 2.52
C ASP A 67 18.55 -14.78 3.68
N ILE A 68 18.17 -16.05 3.51
CA ILE A 68 18.44 -17.17 4.40
C ILE A 68 19.42 -18.03 3.62
N GLU A 69 20.64 -18.16 4.14
CA GLU A 69 21.82 -18.77 3.49
C GLU A 69 21.65 -20.24 3.04
N ASP A 70 20.48 -20.87 3.25
CA ASP A 70 20.24 -22.31 3.09
C ASP A 70 18.99 -22.67 2.24
N GLU A 71 18.34 -21.74 1.53
CA GLU A 71 17.15 -22.07 0.70
C GLU A 71 17.45 -22.47 -0.75
N ASP A 72 18.71 -22.38 -1.19
CA ASP A 72 19.11 -22.63 -2.56
C ASP A 72 18.89 -24.12 -2.92
N GLY A 73 17.85 -24.39 -3.73
CA GLY A 73 17.43 -25.73 -4.15
C GLY A 73 16.37 -26.42 -3.28
N LEU A 74 15.85 -25.76 -2.23
CA LEU A 74 14.74 -26.31 -1.43
C LEU A 74 13.37 -26.04 -2.07
N THR A 75 13.28 -24.99 -2.89
CA THR A 75 12.10 -24.58 -3.63
C THR A 75 12.36 -24.71 -5.13
N ASP A 76 11.45 -25.39 -5.83
CA ASP A 76 11.53 -25.62 -7.29
C ASP A 76 10.18 -25.27 -7.92
N LEU A 77 10.21 -24.73 -9.13
CA LEU A 77 9.01 -24.38 -9.90
C LEU A 77 8.06 -25.58 -10.09
N ASP A 78 8.59 -26.79 -10.27
CA ASP A 78 7.82 -28.04 -10.36
C ASP A 78 7.12 -28.36 -9.03
N LEU A 79 7.78 -28.09 -7.89
CA LEU A 79 7.17 -28.27 -6.57
C LEU A 79 6.00 -27.30 -6.38
N TYR A 80 6.19 -26.02 -6.71
CA TYR A 80 5.13 -25.02 -6.65
C TYR A 80 3.95 -25.38 -7.56
N SER A 81 4.23 -25.77 -8.80
CA SER A 81 3.22 -26.20 -9.76
C SER A 81 2.40 -27.38 -9.26
N LYS A 82 3.04 -28.38 -8.64
CA LYS A 82 2.35 -29.56 -8.07
C LYS A 82 1.51 -29.21 -6.85
N VAL A 83 2.05 -28.43 -5.92
CA VAL A 83 1.34 -28.07 -4.68
C VAL A 83 0.16 -27.16 -5.00
N ILE A 84 0.38 -26.08 -5.76
CA ILE A 84 -0.68 -25.16 -6.17
C ILE A 84 -1.71 -25.87 -7.03
N GLY A 85 -1.27 -26.71 -7.99
CA GLY A 85 -2.18 -27.51 -8.80
C GLY A 85 -3.08 -28.42 -7.97
N ALA A 86 -2.54 -29.07 -6.93
CA ALA A 86 -3.34 -29.88 -6.02
C ALA A 86 -4.33 -29.04 -5.19
N LEU A 87 -3.93 -27.86 -4.73
CA LEU A 87 -4.78 -26.95 -3.96
C LEU A 87 -5.92 -26.37 -4.80
N VAL A 88 -5.61 -25.87 -6.00
CA VAL A 88 -6.61 -25.31 -6.93
C VAL A 88 -7.59 -26.40 -7.36
N LYS A 89 -7.10 -27.62 -7.62
CA LYS A 89 -7.98 -28.76 -7.91
C LYS A 89 -8.90 -29.09 -6.73
N ALA A 90 -8.37 -29.08 -5.50
CA ALA A 90 -9.17 -29.30 -4.30
C ALA A 90 -10.22 -28.18 -4.10
N ALA A 91 -9.88 -26.93 -4.43
CA ALA A 91 -10.80 -25.80 -4.38
C ALA A 91 -11.92 -25.94 -5.42
N HIS A 92 -11.59 -26.28 -6.67
CA HIS A 92 -12.57 -26.52 -7.74
C HIS A 92 -13.54 -27.64 -7.37
N GLU A 93 -13.03 -28.79 -6.93
CA GLU A 93 -13.89 -29.92 -6.50
C GLU A 93 -14.79 -29.56 -5.32
N GLN A 94 -14.32 -28.73 -4.39
CA GLN A 94 -15.14 -28.27 -3.26
C GLN A 94 -16.18 -27.23 -3.66
N PHE A 95 -15.83 -26.33 -4.59
CA PHE A 95 -16.76 -25.36 -5.17
C PHE A 95 -17.90 -26.06 -5.90
N ASP A 96 -17.60 -27.07 -6.71
CA ASP A 96 -18.61 -27.86 -7.43
C ASP A 96 -19.55 -28.60 -6.48
N LYS A 97 -19.00 -29.22 -5.43
CA LYS A 97 -19.77 -29.96 -4.42
C LYS A 97 -20.62 -29.05 -3.52
N ASN A 98 -20.11 -27.86 -3.19
CA ASN A 98 -20.75 -26.92 -2.27
C ASN A 98 -21.31 -25.67 -2.96
N SER A 99 -21.70 -25.78 -4.25
CA SER A 99 -22.20 -24.67 -5.08
C SER A 99 -23.33 -23.83 -4.46
N SER A 100 -23.99 -24.29 -3.40
CA SER A 100 -25.08 -23.62 -2.69
C SER A 100 -24.70 -23.03 -1.33
N ARG A 101 -23.50 -23.31 -0.81
CA ARG A 101 -23.04 -22.82 0.49
C ARG A 101 -22.11 -21.64 0.27
N GLU A 102 -22.63 -20.43 0.41
CA GLU A 102 -21.82 -19.21 0.42
C GLU A 102 -20.78 -19.34 1.54
N THR A 103 -19.53 -19.52 1.16
CA THR A 103 -18.40 -19.31 2.05
C THR A 103 -18.24 -17.81 2.14
N ILE A 104 -18.71 -17.23 3.25
CA ILE A 104 -18.48 -15.84 3.60
C ILE A 104 -16.99 -15.71 3.94
N VAL A 105 -16.15 -15.70 2.91
CA VAL A 105 -14.80 -15.16 3.00
C VAL A 105 -14.96 -13.74 2.49
N GLU A 106 -15.25 -12.82 3.41
CA GLU A 106 -15.09 -11.40 3.14
C GLU A 106 -13.65 -11.23 2.62
N CYS A 107 -13.51 -10.86 1.34
CA CYS A 107 -12.20 -10.50 0.81
C CYS A 107 -11.62 -9.46 1.78
N PRO A 108 -10.38 -9.66 2.28
CA PRO A 108 -9.81 -8.72 3.23
C PRO A 108 -9.85 -7.33 2.61
N HIS A 109 -10.55 -6.41 3.28
CA HIS A 109 -10.68 -5.02 2.85
C HIS A 109 -9.27 -4.44 2.63
N GLY A 110 -8.90 -4.28 1.36
CA GLY A 110 -7.54 -3.88 0.94
C GLY A 110 -7.09 -4.41 -0.41
N CYS A 111 -7.66 -5.51 -0.91
CA CYS A 111 -7.37 -6.00 -2.27
C CYS A 111 -8.17 -5.24 -3.36
N GLU A 112 -9.29 -4.61 -2.96
CA GLU A 112 -10.11 -3.79 -3.84
C GLU A 112 -9.67 -2.32 -3.74
N LYS A 113 -8.88 -1.88 -4.73
CA LYS A 113 -8.67 -0.46 -5.10
C LYS A 113 -7.80 0.37 -4.14
N SER A 114 -6.68 0.87 -4.66
CA SER A 114 -5.97 2.04 -4.09
C SER A 114 -7.01 3.13 -3.79
N SER A 115 -7.14 3.51 -2.52
CA SER A 115 -8.12 4.50 -2.09
C SER A 115 -7.73 5.87 -2.63
N ASP A 116 -8.20 6.16 -3.85
CA ASP A 116 -8.03 7.45 -4.53
C ASP A 116 -8.38 8.62 -3.62
N TRP A 117 -9.30 8.44 -2.66
CA TRP A 117 -9.72 9.47 -1.73
C TRP A 117 -8.58 10.07 -0.88
N PHE A 118 -7.65 9.24 -0.39
CA PHE A 118 -6.50 9.75 0.37
C PHE A 118 -5.53 10.53 -0.53
N PHE A 119 -5.35 10.10 -1.77
CA PHE A 119 -4.54 10.81 -2.76
C PHE A 119 -5.16 12.16 -3.13
N TRP A 120 -6.48 12.21 -3.33
CA TRP A 120 -7.23 13.45 -3.57
C TRP A 120 -7.18 14.41 -2.37
N LEU A 121 -7.26 13.91 -1.14
CA LEU A 121 -7.07 14.72 0.07
C LEU A 121 -5.66 15.30 0.17
N PHE A 122 -4.63 14.53 -0.21
CA PHE A 122 -3.26 15.02 -0.24
C PHE A 122 -3.07 16.12 -1.29
N CYS A 123 -3.55 15.92 -2.51
CA CYS A 123 -3.46 16.92 -3.58
C CYS A 123 -4.19 18.22 -3.25
N THR A 124 -5.40 18.13 -2.68
CA THR A 124 -6.18 19.32 -2.29
C THR A 124 -5.51 20.11 -1.17
N SER A 125 -4.96 19.42 -0.16
CA SER A 125 -4.19 20.04 0.92
C SER A 125 -2.93 20.76 0.39
N ALA A 126 -2.19 20.13 -0.52
CA ALA A 126 -0.99 20.70 -1.10
C ALA A 126 -1.30 21.98 -1.91
N MET A 127 -2.36 21.95 -2.73
CA MET A 127 -2.80 23.11 -3.50
C MET A 127 -3.20 24.28 -2.61
N PHE A 128 -3.99 24.02 -1.55
CA PHE A 128 -4.41 25.07 -0.61
C PHE A 128 -3.22 25.72 0.10
N THR A 129 -2.23 24.91 0.47
CA THR A 129 -0.99 25.38 1.10
C THR A 129 -0.18 26.29 0.16
N LEU A 130 -0.07 25.93 -1.13
CA LEU A 130 0.60 26.76 -2.14
C LEU A 130 -0.12 28.09 -2.35
N PHE A 131 -1.45 28.10 -2.38
CA PHE A 131 -2.22 29.34 -2.49
C PHE A 131 -2.05 30.25 -1.27
N LEU A 132 -2.09 29.70 -0.05
CA LEU A 132 -1.91 30.50 1.16
C LEU A 132 -0.51 31.09 1.25
N THR A 133 0.52 30.27 1.03
CA THR A 133 1.92 30.74 1.08
C THR A 133 2.22 31.76 -0.02
N GLY A 134 1.75 31.52 -1.24
CA GLY A 134 1.85 32.47 -2.35
C GLY A 134 1.11 33.79 -2.07
N GLY A 135 -0.11 33.72 -1.52
CA GLY A 135 -0.90 34.90 -1.18
C GLY A 135 -0.28 35.76 -0.07
N ILE A 136 0.27 35.12 0.97
CA ILE A 136 1.00 35.83 2.03
C ILE A 136 2.25 36.49 1.46
N GLY A 137 3.04 35.77 0.64
CA GLY A 137 4.22 36.34 -0.01
C GLY A 137 3.89 37.52 -0.90
N PHE A 138 2.79 37.45 -1.66
CA PHE A 138 2.31 38.54 -2.51
C PHE A 138 1.85 39.76 -1.71
N MET A 139 1.17 39.55 -0.57
CA MET A 139 0.79 40.64 0.33
C MET A 139 2.00 41.34 0.94
N VAL A 140 3.01 40.59 1.38
CA VAL A 140 4.27 41.16 1.87
C VAL A 140 4.95 41.98 0.77
N TYR A 141 5.00 41.46 -0.46
CA TYR A 141 5.55 42.18 -1.60
C TYR A 141 4.82 43.51 -1.89
N ILE A 142 3.48 43.53 -1.83
CA ILE A 142 2.72 44.78 -2.02
C ILE A 142 2.99 45.78 -0.89
N LEU A 143 3.06 45.32 0.36
CA LEU A 143 3.31 46.20 1.50
C LEU A 143 4.72 46.80 1.45
N ASP A 144 5.72 46.02 1.05
CA ASP A 144 7.08 46.52 0.84
C ASP A 144 7.12 47.50 -0.34
N TYR A 145 6.41 47.21 -1.43
CA TYR A 145 6.32 48.11 -2.58
C TYR A 145 5.70 49.47 -2.21
N GLN A 146 4.60 49.47 -1.45
CA GLN A 146 3.96 50.71 -0.99
C GLN A 146 4.83 51.47 0.02
N SER A 147 5.57 50.75 0.87
CA SER A 147 6.48 51.37 1.84
C SER A 147 7.64 52.10 1.16
N CYS A 148 8.17 51.55 0.06
CA CYS A 148 9.18 52.25 -0.75
C CYS A 148 8.65 53.55 -1.35
N ASP A 149 7.46 53.53 -1.96
CA ASP A 149 6.86 54.70 -2.60
C ASP A 149 6.56 55.83 -1.58
N TYR A 150 6.14 55.45 -0.37
CA TYR A 150 5.90 56.40 0.72
C TYR A 150 7.20 57.09 1.20
N VAL A 151 8.30 56.36 1.30
CA VAL A 151 9.59 56.92 1.76
C VAL A 151 10.14 57.97 0.79
N ASP A 152 10.02 57.73 -0.52
CA ASP A 152 10.48 58.67 -1.54
C ASP A 152 9.70 60.00 -1.48
N LEU A 153 8.37 59.94 -1.37
CA LEU A 153 7.51 61.13 -1.26
C LEU A 153 7.82 61.98 -0.01
N VAL A 154 8.09 61.33 1.13
CA VAL A 154 8.48 62.02 2.36
C VAL A 154 9.83 62.73 2.18
N GLN A 155 10.80 62.08 1.52
CA GLN A 155 12.12 62.64 1.29
C GLN A 155 12.08 63.85 0.34
N GLU A 156 11.25 63.81 -0.70
CA GLU A 156 11.03 64.95 -1.60
C GLU A 156 10.39 66.14 -0.88
N THR A 157 9.40 65.88 -0.02
CA THR A 157 8.72 66.92 0.76
C THR A 157 9.68 67.62 1.73
N GLN A 158 10.60 66.87 2.35
CA GLN A 158 11.64 67.43 3.23
C GLN A 158 12.66 68.28 2.45
N LYS A 159 13.07 67.84 1.25
CA LYS A 159 13.95 68.63 0.37
C LYS A 159 13.31 69.96 -0.02
N GLN A 160 12.01 69.96 -0.36
CA GLN A 160 11.25 71.18 -0.67
C GLN A 160 11.19 72.14 0.51
N LYS A 161 10.93 71.65 1.73
CA LYS A 161 10.90 72.47 2.95
C LYS A 161 12.27 73.12 3.25
N LYS A 162 13.36 72.37 3.13
CA LYS A 162 14.72 72.90 3.33
C LYS A 162 15.09 73.98 2.31
N LYS A 163 14.71 73.82 1.04
CA LYS A 163 14.91 74.85 0.00
C LYS A 163 14.16 76.14 0.32
N LYS A 164 12.91 76.05 0.79
CA LYS A 164 12.11 77.22 1.19
C LYS A 164 12.68 77.93 2.42
N GLN A 165 13.23 77.21 3.40
CA GLN A 165 13.88 77.81 4.57
C GLN A 165 15.22 78.49 4.24
N ALA A 166 15.97 77.95 3.27
CA ALA A 166 17.23 78.56 2.82
C ALA A 166 17.03 79.84 1.98
N GLN A 167 15.83 80.08 1.45
CA GLN A 167 15.49 81.27 0.66
C GLN A 167 14.75 82.36 1.46
N ALA A 168 14.50 82.14 2.76
CA ALA A 168 13.93 83.20 3.60
C ALA A 168 15.01 84.26 3.91
N PRO A 169 14.81 85.54 3.52
CA PRO A 169 15.75 86.61 3.83
C PRO A 169 15.77 86.87 5.34
N LYS A 170 16.98 87.09 5.88
CA LYS A 170 17.21 87.53 7.27
C LYS A 170 16.70 88.95 7.50
#